data_AF-A0A357MZ46-F1
#
_entry.id   AF-A0A357MZ46-F1
#
_cell.length_a   1.000
_cell.length_b   1.000
_cell.length_c   1.000
_cell.angle_alpha   90.00
_cell.angle_beta   90.00
_cell.angle_gamma   90.00
#
_symmetry.space_group_name_H-M   'P 1'
#
loop_
_entity.id
_entity.type
_entity.pdbx_description
1 polymer ?
#
loop_
_entity_poly.entity_id
_entity_poly.type
_entity_poly.pdbx_seq_one_letter_code
_entity_poly.pdbx_strand_id
1 'polypeptide(L)' 'MKTEGYRRTLHGAIDGHHFQITVTSEEDDVFDFSATVDGSQVEVPHQGAILNKGDAMQLALVAIERHIEALGRTG' A
#
# COMPACT_ATOMS: atom_id res chain seq x y z
N MET A 1 21.48 -2.70 1.17
CA MET A 1 21.26 -1.47 1.97
C MET A 1 20.52 -1.95 3.20
N LYS A 2 20.97 -1.71 4.44
CA LYS A 2 20.22 -2.24 5.59
C LYS A 2 18.89 -1.49 5.70
N THR A 3 17.78 -2.18 5.50
CA THR A 3 16.42 -1.60 5.55
C THR A 3 15.69 -1.92 6.83
N GLU A 4 16.34 -2.63 7.77
CA GLU A 4 15.83 -2.87 9.10
C GLU A 4 15.35 -1.56 9.76
N GLY A 5 14.08 -1.55 10.20
CA GLY A 5 13.42 -0.38 10.80
C GLY A 5 13.00 0.71 9.80
N TYR A 6 13.05 0.43 8.49
CA TYR A 6 12.54 1.35 7.48
C TYR A 6 11.02 1.47 7.60
N ARG A 7 10.53 2.71 7.73
CA ARG A 7 9.12 3.05 7.65
C ARG A 7 8.94 4.33 6.86
N ARG A 8 8.09 4.30 5.84
CA ARG A 8 7.70 5.50 5.09
C ARG A 8 6.22 5.50 4.81
N THR A 9 5.60 6.64 5.03
CA THR A 9 4.20 6.89 4.73
C THR A 9 4.11 7.87 3.57
N LEU A 10 3.30 7.53 2.58
CA LEU A 10 2.92 8.35 1.44
C LEU A 10 1.43 8.67 1.54
N HIS A 11 1.06 9.89 1.20
CA HIS A 11 -0.32 10.34 1.11
C HIS A 11 -0.59 10.82 -0.31
N GLY A 12 -1.82 10.63 -0.79
CA GLY A 12 -2.25 11.14 -2.08
C GLY A 12 -3.77 11.13 -2.22
N ALA A 13 -4.26 11.45 -3.41
CA ALA A 13 -5.67 11.37 -3.75
C ALA A 13 -5.86 10.84 -5.18
N ILE A 14 -6.86 9.99 -5.39
CA ILE A 14 -7.29 9.45 -6.70
C ILE A 14 -8.81 9.58 -6.75
N ASP A 15 -9.34 10.16 -7.83
CA ASP A 15 -10.78 10.35 -8.05
C ASP A 15 -11.55 10.98 -6.87
N GLY A 16 -10.89 11.88 -6.13
CA GLY A 16 -11.45 12.55 -4.95
C GLY A 16 -11.35 11.77 -3.64
N HIS A 17 -10.89 10.51 -3.68
CA HIS A 17 -10.64 9.69 -2.50
C HIS A 17 -9.20 9.88 -2.01
N HIS A 18 -9.02 10.16 -0.72
CA HIS A 18 -7.69 10.31 -0.13
C HIS A 18 -7.16 8.95 0.28
N PHE A 19 -5.91 8.66 -0.08
CA PHE A 19 -5.26 7.42 0.29
C PHE A 19 -3.99 7.65 1.11
N GLN A 20 -3.64 6.65 1.89
CA GLN A 20 -2.38 6.56 2.61
C GLN A 20 -1.76 5.20 2.38
N ILE A 21 -0.46 5.17 2.07
CA ILE A 21 0.34 3.95 1.96
C ILE A 21 1.46 4.04 2.99
N THR A 22 1.61 3.05 3.86
CA THR A 22 2.78 2.92 4.72
C THR A 22 3.55 1.68 4.31
N VAL A 23 4.80 1.85 3.90
CA VAL A 23 5.74 0.75 3.62
C VAL A 23 6.69 0.60 4.81
N THR A 24 6.82 -0.61 5.31
CA THR A 24 7.71 -1.00 6.41
C THR A 24 8.72 -2.04 5.95
N SER A 25 9.82 -2.20 6.69
CA SER A 25 10.76 -3.31 6.56
C SER A 25 11.28 -3.64 7.95
N GLU A 26 10.89 -4.79 8.47
CA GLU A 26 11.28 -5.27 9.80
C GLU A 26 12.53 -6.14 9.75
N GLU A 27 12.73 -6.87 8.65
CA GLU A 27 13.91 -7.67 8.37
C GLU A 27 14.66 -7.10 7.15
N ASP A 28 15.98 -7.31 7.10
CA ASP A 28 16.81 -6.86 5.98
C ASP A 28 16.24 -7.35 4.64
N ASP A 29 16.02 -6.41 3.73
CA ASP A 29 15.50 -6.63 2.38
C ASP A 29 14.10 -7.28 2.29
N VAL A 30 13.32 -7.35 3.38
CA VAL A 30 11.89 -7.74 3.35
C VAL A 30 11.02 -6.53 3.66
N PHE A 31 10.10 -6.24 2.75
CA PHE A 31 9.17 -5.12 2.84
C PHE A 31 7.75 -5.63 3.10
N ASP A 32 7.01 -4.82 3.84
CA ASP A 32 5.57 -4.96 4.05
C ASP A 32 4.92 -3.60 3.75
N PHE A 33 3.61 -3.59 3.53
CA PHE A 33 2.86 -2.37 3.35
C PHE A 33 1.43 -2.46 3.90
N SER A 34 0.92 -1.30 4.32
CA SER A 34 -0.50 -1.10 4.63
C SER A 34 -1.03 0.06 3.82
N ALA A 35 -2.30 -0.05 3.40
CA ALA A 35 -2.98 0.99 2.65
C ALA A 35 -4.34 1.31 3.28
N THR A 36 -4.72 2.59 3.25
CA THR A 36 -6.06 3.05 3.60
C THR A 36 -6.59 4.00 2.52
N VAL A 37 -7.90 4.02 2.33
CA VAL A 37 -8.66 4.94 1.46
C VAL A 37 -9.79 5.54 2.28
N ASP A 38 -9.82 6.88 2.40
CA ASP A 38 -10.75 7.64 3.24
C ASP A 38 -10.88 7.11 4.68
N GLY A 39 -9.77 6.61 5.22
CA GLY A 39 -9.71 6.01 6.56
C GLY A 39 -10.11 4.54 6.63
N SER A 40 -10.64 3.95 5.55
CA SER A 40 -10.95 2.52 5.46
C SER A 40 -9.71 1.72 5.06
N GLN A 41 -9.46 0.59 5.73
CA GLN A 41 -8.33 -0.28 5.40
C GLN A 41 -8.57 -0.98 4.06
N VAL A 42 -7.56 -0.94 3.19
CA VAL A 42 -7.57 -1.69 1.93
C VAL A 42 -6.92 -3.04 2.18
N GLU A 43 -7.67 -4.11 1.98
CA GLU A 43 -7.13 -5.47 2.03
C GLU A 43 -6.34 -5.75 0.77
N VAL A 44 -5.09 -6.20 0.93
CA VAL A 44 -4.24 -6.55 -0.20
C VAL A 44 -3.76 -7.99 -0.03
N PRO A 45 -4.28 -8.92 -0.84
CA PRO A 45 -3.75 -10.28 -0.85
C PRO A 45 -2.38 -10.26 -1.54
N HIS A 46 -1.30 -10.40 -0.77
CA HIS A 46 0.03 -10.69 -1.32
C HIS A 46 0.45 -12.10 -0.92
N GLN A 47 1.08 -12.83 -1.86
CA GLN A 47 1.63 -14.15 -1.63
C GLN A 47 3.15 -14.06 -1.70
N GLY A 48 3.80 -14.28 -0.55
CA GLY A 48 5.26 -14.28 -0.44
C GLY A 48 5.86 -12.96 0.06
N ALA A 49 7.18 -13.00 0.27
CA ALA A 49 7.96 -11.86 0.75
C ALA A 49 8.19 -10.84 -0.37
N ILE A 50 8.03 -9.55 -0.06
CA ILE A 50 8.30 -8.46 -0.99
C ILE A 50 9.74 -8.02 -0.78
N LEU A 51 10.61 -8.27 -1.76
CA LEU A 51 12.06 -8.02 -1.61
C LEU A 51 12.49 -6.63 -2.08
N ASN A 52 11.52 -5.82 -2.52
CA ASN A 52 11.77 -4.51 -3.09
C ASN A 52 10.68 -3.52 -2.68
N LYS A 53 11.09 -2.38 -2.13
CA LYS A 53 10.23 -1.23 -1.82
C LYS A 53 9.35 -0.80 -3.02
N GLY A 54 9.90 -0.81 -4.23
CA GLY A 54 9.18 -0.43 -5.44
C GLY A 54 7.95 -1.31 -5.68
N ASP A 55 8.12 -2.62 -5.51
CA ASP A 55 7.06 -3.60 -5.66
C ASP A 55 6.00 -3.42 -4.56
N ALA A 56 6.42 -3.19 -3.31
CA ALA A 56 5.50 -2.89 -2.21
C ALA A 56 4.62 -1.67 -2.52
N MET A 57 5.21 -0.61 -3.09
CA MET A 57 4.48 0.59 -3.49
C MET A 57 3.52 0.33 -4.65
N GLN A 58 3.96 -0.39 -5.68
CA GLN A 58 3.13 -0.72 -6.83
C GLN A 58 1.94 -1.62 -6.44
N LEU A 59 2.17 -2.62 -5.60
CA LEU A 59 1.11 -3.49 -5.08
C LEU A 59 0.10 -2.70 -4.25
N ALA A 60 0.56 -1.79 -3.38
CA ALA A 60 -0.31 -0.92 -2.61
C ALA A 60 -1.18 -0.02 -3.51
N LEU A 61 -0.57 0.59 -4.54
CA LEU A 61 -1.29 1.45 -5.49
C LEU A 61 -2.35 0.68 -6.28
N VAL A 62 -2.01 -0.49 -6.83
CA VAL A 62 -2.97 -1.35 -7.55
C VAL A 62 -4.15 -1.74 -6.68
N ALA A 63 -3.91 -2.00 -5.38
CA ALA A 63 -4.99 -2.32 -4.46
C ALA A 63 -5.89 -1.13 -4.15
N ILE A 64 -5.30 0.07 -3.99
CA ILE A 64 -6.05 1.33 -3.80
C ILE A 64 -6.93 1.61 -5.01
N GLU A 65 -6.38 1.54 -6.22
CA GLU A 65 -7.11 1.77 -7.47
C GLU A 65 -8.30 0.81 -7.58
N ARG A 66 -8.08 -0.49 -7.34
CA ARG A 66 -9.15 -1.49 -7.34
C ARG A 66 -10.22 -1.22 -6.28
N HIS A 67 -9.83 -0.76 -5.09
CA HIS A 67 -10.76 -0.44 -4.02
C HIS A 67 -11.65 0.75 -4.41
N ILE A 68 -11.05 1.82 -4.95
CA ILE A 68 -11.78 3.01 -5.43
C ILE A 68 -12.73 2.64 -6.59
N GLU A 69 -12.26 1.84 -7.55
CA GLU A 69 -13.11 1.35 -8.63
C GLU A 69 -14.31 0.55 -8.10
N ALA A 70 -14.10 -0.27 -7.06
CA ALA A 70 -15.18 -1.03 -6.44
C ALA A 70 -16.19 -0.11 -5.76
N LEU A 71 -15.74 0.92 -5.04
CA LEU A 71 -16.60 1.92 -4.41
C LEU A 71 -17.51 2.60 -5.44
N GLY A 72 -16.94 3.03 -6.58
CA GLY A 72 -17.69 3.66 -7.67
C GLY A 72 -18.70 2.77 -8.40
N ARG A 73 -18.59 1.44 -8.31
CA ARG A 73 -19.57 0.49 -8.87
C ARG A 73 -20.74 0.18 -7.95
N THR A 74 -20.64 0.55 -6.67
CA THR A 74 -21.66 0.27 -5.65
C THR A 74 -22.57 1.48 -5.35
N GLY A 75 -22.26 2.65 -5.90
CA GLY A 75 -23.09 3.86 -5.85
C GLY A 75 -23.94 4.01 -7.11
#